data_AF-A0A426TVI6-F1
#
_entry.id   AF-A0A426TVI6-F1
#
_cell.length_a   1.000
_cell.length_b   1.000
_cell.length_c   1.000
_cell.angle_alpha   90.00
_cell.angle_beta   90.00
_cell.angle_gamma   90.00
#
_symmetry.space_group_name_H-M   'P 1'
#
loop_
_entity.id
_entity.type
_entity.pdbx_description
1 polymer ?
#
loop_
_entity_poly.entity_id
_entity_poly.type
_entity_poly.pdbx_seq_one_letter_code
_entity_poly.pdbx_strand_id
1 'polypeptide(L)'
;MARPKRPPHPMLAVARNHLQQLDEGLHEQPIHLRMLDGPPGAPRYAVYVGACERAGPCPYGVENQYPCPVLDCELRHSLRLLLDRDGELVEVLRSGVRWTA
;
A
#
# COMPACT_ATOMS: atom_id res chain seq x y z
N MET A 1 3.46 12.76 -32.16
CA MET A 1 4.51 11.95 -31.51
C MET A 1 4.09 11.71 -30.07
N ALA A 2 3.91 10.45 -29.65
CA ALA A 2 3.48 10.13 -28.29
C ALA A 2 4.65 10.37 -27.31
N ARG A 3 4.41 11.12 -26.25
CA ARG A 3 5.40 11.35 -25.18
C ARG A 3 5.76 9.98 -24.56
N PRO A 4 7.05 9.58 -24.51
CA PRO A 4 7.43 8.34 -23.84
C PRO A 4 6.98 8.42 -22.37
N LYS A 5 6.24 7.39 -21.93
CA LYS A 5 5.83 7.27 -20.52
C LYS A 5 7.10 7.21 -19.68
N ARG A 6 7.17 8.06 -18.65
CA ARG A 6 8.28 8.04 -17.69
C ARG A 6 8.38 6.62 -17.10
N PRO A 7 9.60 6.06 -16.97
CA PRO A 7 9.77 4.77 -16.32
C PRO A 7 9.20 4.82 -14.90
N PRO A 8 8.69 3.68 -14.37
CA PRO A 8 8.19 3.60 -13.01
C PRO A 8 9.27 3.98 -12.00
N HIS A 9 8.86 4.57 -10.88
CA HIS A 9 9.80 4.98 -9.83
C HIS A 9 10.54 3.75 -9.28
N PRO A 10 11.87 3.77 -9.12
CA PRO A 10 12.65 2.60 -8.71
C PRO A 10 12.21 2.03 -7.35
N MET A 11 11.74 2.89 -6.45
CA MET A 11 11.19 2.48 -5.15
C MET A 11 9.99 1.53 -5.25
N LEU A 12 9.29 1.48 -6.38
CA LEU A 12 8.22 0.49 -6.58
C LEU A 12 8.75 -0.94 -6.59
N ALA A 13 9.94 -1.17 -7.15
CA ALA A 13 10.58 -2.49 -7.15
C ALA A 13 11.05 -2.88 -5.73
N VAL A 14 11.67 -1.94 -5.01
CA VAL A 14 12.09 -2.15 -3.61
C VAL A 14 10.88 -2.47 -2.73
N ALA A 15 9.81 -1.68 -2.85
CA ALA A 15 8.57 -1.90 -2.13
C ALA A 15 7.92 -3.25 -2.45
N ARG A 16 7.99 -3.71 -3.71
CA ARG A 16 7.49 -5.02 -4.13
C ARG A 16 8.28 -6.15 -3.47
N ASN A 17 9.61 -6.03 -3.38
CA ASN A 17 10.45 -7.04 -2.72
C ASN A 17 10.12 -7.14 -1.22
N HIS A 18 9.95 -6.00 -0.53
CA HIS A 18 9.51 -6.01 0.87
C HIS A 18 8.13 -6.66 1.02
N LEU A 19 7.18 -6.30 0.15
CA LEU A 19 5.85 -6.89 0.18
C LEU A 19 5.88 -8.42 -0.01
N GLN A 20 6.73 -8.91 -0.92
CA GLN A 20 6.95 -10.33 -1.19
C GLN A 20 7.46 -11.14 0.00
N GLN A 21 8.05 -10.48 0.99
CA GLN A 21 8.55 -11.11 2.20
C GLN A 21 7.54 -11.02 3.36
N LEU A 22 6.59 -10.08 3.28
CA LEU A 22 5.70 -9.74 4.39
C LEU A 22 4.34 -10.41 4.32
N ASP A 23 3.78 -10.59 3.12
CA ASP A 23 2.38 -11.03 2.99
C ASP A 23 2.00 -11.65 1.64
N GLU A 24 1.93 -12.98 1.62
CA GLU A 24 1.60 -13.78 0.44
C GLU A 24 0.26 -13.39 -0.22
N GLY A 25 -0.73 -12.94 0.57
CA GLY A 25 -2.05 -12.56 0.06
C GLY A 25 -2.03 -11.28 -0.77
N LEU A 26 -1.00 -10.44 -0.61
CA LEU A 26 -0.92 -9.13 -1.24
C LEU A 26 0.17 -9.02 -2.32
N HIS A 27 0.96 -10.08 -2.56
CA HIS A 27 2.12 -10.07 -3.47
C HIS A 27 1.81 -9.53 -4.87
N GLU A 28 0.65 -9.90 -5.41
CA GLU A 28 0.24 -9.54 -6.77
C GLU A 28 -0.61 -8.28 -6.84
N GLN A 29 -0.92 -7.67 -5.69
CA GLN A 29 -1.84 -6.54 -5.64
C GLN A 29 -1.20 -5.25 -6.16
N PRO A 30 -1.99 -4.31 -6.71
CA PRO A 30 -1.48 -3.01 -7.12
C PRO A 30 -0.84 -2.28 -5.94
N ILE A 31 0.38 -1.78 -6.15
CA ILE A 31 1.10 -0.98 -5.16
C ILE A 31 0.94 0.50 -5.50
N HIS A 32 0.58 1.30 -4.50
CA HIS A 32 0.52 2.75 -4.59
C HIS A 32 1.68 3.37 -3.80
N LEU A 33 2.57 4.07 -4.49
CA LEU A 33 3.70 4.79 -3.89
C LEU A 33 3.35 6.27 -3.72
N ARG A 34 3.57 6.80 -2.51
CA ARG A 34 3.46 8.22 -2.18
C ARG A 34 4.75 8.70 -1.54
N MET A 35 5.29 9.81 -2.02
CA MET A 35 6.38 10.51 -1.35
C MET A 35 5.87 11.27 -0.14
N LEU A 36 6.64 11.25 0.95
CA LEU A 36 6.34 11.96 2.19
C LEU A 36 7.32 13.14 2.37
N ASP A 37 6.76 14.26 2.79
CA ASP A 37 7.52 15.42 3.22
C ASP A 37 7.81 15.29 4.72
N GLY A 38 8.95 14.68 5.04
CA GLY A 38 9.43 14.54 6.41
C GLY A 38 10.84 15.13 6.61
N PRO A 39 11.22 15.48 7.85
CA PRO A 39 12.57 15.92 8.18
C PRO A 39 13.62 14.84 7.87
N PRO A 40 14.92 15.18 7.84
CA PRO A 40 15.99 14.18 7.70
C PRO A 40 15.85 13.07 8.75
N GLY A 41 15.95 11.81 8.31
CA GLY A 41 15.77 10.63 9.19
C GLY A 41 14.33 10.14 9.34
N ALA A 42 13.33 10.88 8.86
CA ALA A 42 11.96 10.39 8.79
C ALA A 42 11.73 9.55 7.51
N PRO A 43 10.69 8.67 7.49
CA PRO A 43 10.28 7.97 6.28
C PRO A 43 10.01 8.93 5.13
N ARG A 44 10.43 8.56 3.92
CA ARG A 44 10.30 9.39 2.71
C ARG A 44 9.36 8.81 1.69
N TYR A 45 9.02 7.54 1.82
CA TYR A 45 8.02 6.91 0.98
C TYR A 45 7.00 6.16 1.84
N ALA A 46 5.72 6.34 1.51
CA ALA A 46 4.64 5.51 1.99
C ALA A 46 4.14 4.67 0.82
N VAL A 47 4.10 3.36 1.04
CA VAL A 47 3.60 2.38 0.09
C VAL A 47 2.31 1.83 0.64
N TYR A 48 1.25 1.81 -0.18
CA TYR A 48 -0.04 1.25 0.18
C TYR A 48 -0.38 0.11 -0.75
N VAL A 49 -0.83 -0.99 -0.16
CA VAL A 49 -1.36 -2.13 -0.88
C VAL A 49 -2.56 -2.67 -0.12
N GLY A 50 -3.57 -3.17 -0.83
CA GLY A 50 -4.67 -3.83 -0.19
C GLY A 50 -5.55 -4.59 -1.17
N ALA A 51 -6.20 -5.62 -0.64
CA ALA A 51 -7.19 -6.44 -1.31
C ALA A 51 -8.37 -6.70 -0.39
N CYS A 52 -9.49 -7.12 -0.98
CA CYS A 52 -10.58 -7.73 -0.23
C CYS A 52 -10.49 -9.24 -0.39
N GLU A 53 -10.48 -9.98 0.71
CA GLU A 53 -10.29 -11.45 0.70
C GLU A 53 -11.55 -12.23 0.30
N ARG A 54 -12.71 -11.57 0.18
CA ARG A 54 -13.99 -12.25 -0.05
C ARG A 54 -14.36 -12.37 -1.52
N ALA A 55 -14.61 -13.60 -1.95
CA ALA A 55 -15.43 -13.88 -3.13
C ALA A 55 -16.93 -13.77 -2.75
N GLY A 56 -17.59 -12.67 -3.11
CA GLY A 56 -19.02 -12.47 -2.87
C GLY A 56 -19.45 -11.01 -2.71
N PRO A 57 -20.75 -10.72 -2.54
CA PRO A 57 -21.23 -9.36 -2.32
C PRO A 57 -20.67 -8.79 -1.02
N CYS A 58 -20.29 -7.51 -1.05
CA CYS A 58 -19.77 -6.80 0.12
C CYS A 58 -20.82 -6.81 1.25
N PRO A 59 -20.48 -7.17 2.49
CA PRO A 59 -21.42 -7.18 3.62
C PRO A 59 -22.01 -5.79 3.91
N TYR A 60 -21.31 -4.73 3.48
CA TYR A 60 -21.75 -3.34 3.61
C TYR A 60 -22.56 -2.84 2.40
N GLY A 61 -22.91 -3.71 1.44
CA GLY A 61 -23.70 -3.33 0.26
C GLY A 61 -23.00 -2.38 -0.71
N VAL A 62 -21.70 -2.17 -0.55
CA VAL A 62 -20.90 -1.32 -1.44
C VAL A 62 -20.56 -2.09 -2.71
N GLU A 63 -20.76 -1.47 -3.87
CA GLU A 63 -20.25 -1.97 -5.15
C GLU A 63 -18.73 -2.14 -5.10
N ASN A 64 -18.20 -3.07 -5.89
CA ASN A 64 -16.79 -3.48 -5.84
C ASN A 64 -15.87 -2.34 -6.31
N GLN A 65 -15.53 -1.43 -5.39
CA GLN A 65 -14.67 -0.27 -5.61
C GLN A 65 -13.27 -0.55 -5.09
N TYR A 66 -12.26 -0.23 -5.90
CA TYR A 66 -10.86 -0.27 -5.50
C TYR A 66 -10.33 1.15 -5.28
N PRO A 67 -9.93 1.52 -4.04
CA PRO A 67 -9.94 0.72 -2.80
C PRO A 67 -11.32 0.63 -2.14
N CYS A 68 -11.52 -0.38 -1.28
CA CYS A 68 -12.75 -0.53 -0.48
C CYS A 68 -12.98 0.71 0.40
N PRO A 69 -14.15 1.37 0.33
CA PRO A 69 -14.39 2.62 1.07
C PRO A 69 -14.63 2.39 2.57
N VAL A 70 -14.90 1.15 3.00
CA VAL A 70 -15.12 0.81 4.41
C VAL A 70 -13.77 0.50 5.06
N LEU A 71 -13.29 1.44 5.90
CA LEU A 71 -11.95 1.37 6.45
C LEU A 71 -11.72 0.17 7.39
N ASP A 72 -12.71 -0.15 8.22
CA ASP A 72 -12.68 -1.24 9.21
C ASP A 72 -13.40 -2.50 8.70
N CYS A 73 -13.48 -2.67 7.39
CA CYS A 73 -14.03 -3.89 6.81
C CYS A 73 -13.16 -5.08 7.22
N GLU A 74 -13.75 -6.07 7.88
CA GLU A 74 -13.09 -7.32 8.29
C GLU A 74 -12.48 -8.09 7.10
N LEU A 75 -12.99 -7.84 5.90
CA LEU A 75 -12.53 -8.45 4.65
C LEU A 75 -11.37 -7.67 4.01
N ARG A 76 -11.06 -6.47 4.53
CA ARG A 76 -10.01 -5.61 4.00
C ARG A 76 -8.67 -6.06 4.57
N HIS A 77 -7.88 -6.67 3.72
CA HIS A 77 -6.48 -6.92 3.98
C HIS A 77 -5.66 -5.79 3.36
N SER A 78 -5.04 -4.94 4.17
CA SER A 78 -4.20 -3.86 3.68
C SER A 78 -2.93 -3.69 4.48
N LEU A 79 -1.86 -3.32 3.79
CA LEU A 79 -0.57 -3.00 4.36
C LEU A 79 -0.16 -1.59 3.94
N ARG A 80 0.44 -0.88 4.88
CA ARG A 80 1.19 0.34 4.62
C ARG A 80 2.64 0.12 5.04
N LEU A 81 3.55 0.26 4.09
CA LEU A 81 4.99 0.21 4.33
C LEU A 81 5.54 1.63 4.35
N LEU A 82 6.29 1.98 5.39
CA LEU A 82 7.05 3.22 5.45
C LEU A 82 8.51 2.90 5.13
N LEU A 83 9.05 3.54 4.10
CA LEU A 83 10.43 3.37 3.66
C LEU A 83 11.19 4.67 3.84
N ASP A 84 12.48 4.56 4.16
CA ASP A 84 13.39 5.70 4.20
C ASP A 84 13.88 6.11 2.79
N ARG A 85 14.93 6.93 2.68
CA ARG A 85 15.46 7.37 1.38
C ARG A 85 16.13 6.26 0.59
N ASP A 86 16.73 5.32 1.28
CA ASP A 86 17.53 4.24 0.72
C ASP A 86 16.65 3.02 0.39
N GLY A 87 15.39 3.03 0.86
CA GLY A 87 14.41 1.98 0.61
C GLY A 87 14.39 0.93 1.72
N GLU A 88 15.01 1.21 2.86
CA GLU A 88 14.92 0.38 4.06
C GLU A 88 13.54 0.52 4.67
N LEU A 89 13.05 -0.62 5.21
CA LEU A 89 11.73 -0.70 5.82
C LEU A 89 11.79 -0.14 7.24
N VAL A 90 11.16 1.03 7.43
CA VAL A 90 11.09 1.69 8.74
C VAL A 90 9.93 1.15 9.57
N GLU A 91 8.77 0.96 8.95
CA GLU A 91 7.57 0.51 9.65
C GLU A 91 6.60 -0.22 8.71
N VAL A 92 5.88 -1.20 9.26
CA VAL A 92 4.77 -1.91 8.61
C VAL A 92 3.51 -1.75 9.43
N LEU A 93 2.48 -1.19 8.82
CA LEU A 93 1.17 -1.02 9.42
C LEU A 93 0.18 -1.96 8.72
N ARG A 94 -0.37 -2.92 9.48
CA ARG A 94 -1.43 -3.83 9.02
C ARG A 94 -2.81 -3.22 9.30
N SER A 95 -3.85 -3.64 8.56
CA SER A 95 -5.23 -3.12 8.64
C SER A 95 -5.66 -2.75 10.06
N GLY A 96 -6.12 -1.50 10.21
CA GLY A 96 -6.42 -0.83 11.47
C GLY A 96 -5.83 0.58 11.42
N VAL A 97 -6.48 1.48 10.67
CA VAL A 97 -6.07 2.88 10.64
C VAL A 97 -6.35 3.48 12.02
N ARG A 98 -5.41 3.36 12.96
CA ARG A 98 -5.37 4.23 14.14
C ARG A 98 -4.52 5.44 13.79
N TRP A 99 -5.17 6.50 13.32
CA TRP A 99 -4.63 7.84 13.52
C TRP A 99 -4.71 8.12 15.02
N THR A 100 -3.67 7.81 15.78
CA THR A 100 -3.49 8.53 17.05
C THR A 100 -2.99 9.91 16.67
N ALA A 101 -3.89 10.89 16.80
CA ALA A 101 -3.54 12.30 16.82
C ALA A 101 -2.64 12.61 18.01
#